data_AF-A0A8H8JYK4-F1
#
_entry.id   AF-A0A8H8JYK4-F1
#
_cell.length_a   1.000
_cell.length_b   1.000
_cell.length_c   1.000
_cell.angle_alpha   90.00
_cell.angle_beta   90.00
_cell.angle_gamma   90.00
#
_symmetry.space_group_name_H-M   'P 1'
#
loop_
_entity.id
_entity.type
_entity.pdbx_description
1 polymer ?
#
loop_
_entity_poly.entity_id
_entity_poly.type
_entity_poly.pdbx_seq_one_letter_code
_entity_poly.pdbx_strand_id
1 'polypeptide(L)'
;MEDAPKYGVRWGKLGIIGEGGDCICCACARNLSSAQGNRDNSFVKYVCDEDRNIRFVHQPVNMRKKISYGKLDFIIAITLPPNTDFGIHSPQLHILAQITGAKDAHGDASTGLVSYTSLGMTFMLDVTSIKCTVGWIETKAKVRRGEWVIIDRDDLLCRTAFTQDERD
;
A
#
# COMPACT_ATOMS: atom_id res chain seq x y z
N MET A 1 23.83 21.30 -12.62
CA MET A 1 23.25 20.41 -11.58
C MET A 1 22.66 21.30 -10.50
N GLU A 2 21.63 22.08 -10.85
CA GLU A 2 20.97 23.04 -9.95
C GLU A 2 19.46 22.74 -9.79
N ASP A 3 18.96 21.70 -10.48
CA ASP A 3 17.52 21.40 -10.63
C ASP A 3 17.02 20.27 -9.71
N ALA A 4 17.77 19.94 -8.65
CA ALA A 4 17.35 18.95 -7.67
C ALA A 4 16.55 19.60 -6.52
N PRO A 5 15.48 18.96 -6.01
CA PRO A 5 14.75 19.47 -4.86
C PRO A 5 15.66 19.57 -3.63
N LYS A 6 15.65 20.74 -2.96
CA LYS A 6 16.55 21.04 -1.82
C LYS A 6 16.16 20.32 -0.52
N TYR A 7 14.86 20.06 -0.33
CA TYR A 7 14.34 19.35 0.84
C TYR A 7 13.02 18.66 0.50
N GLY A 8 12.68 17.63 1.28
CA GLY A 8 11.39 16.95 1.25
C GLY A 8 10.84 16.80 2.66
N VAL A 9 9.53 16.90 2.81
CA VAL A 9 8.87 16.71 4.12
C VAL A 9 8.42 15.27 4.24
N ARG A 10 8.85 14.62 5.33
CA ARG A 10 8.45 13.24 5.63
C ARG A 10 7.18 13.23 6.48
N TRP A 11 6.22 12.43 6.06
CA TRP A 11 4.95 12.21 6.73
C TRP A 11 4.78 10.74 7.13
N GLY A 12 4.00 10.52 8.18
CA GLY A 12 3.70 9.20 8.71
C GLY A 12 2.20 8.88 8.79
N LYS A 13 1.34 9.76 8.29
CA LYS A 13 -0.11 9.58 8.29
C LYS A 13 -0.69 10.03 6.96
N LEU A 14 -1.72 9.32 6.51
CA LEU A 14 -2.46 9.60 5.29
C LEU A 14 -3.95 9.38 5.54
N GLY A 15 -4.78 10.36 5.17
CA GLY A 15 -6.23 10.20 5.15
C GLY A 15 -6.71 10.08 3.71
N ILE A 16 -7.45 9.03 3.40
CA ILE A 16 -8.19 8.91 2.15
C ILE A 16 -9.53 9.62 2.34
N ILE A 17 -9.79 10.65 1.55
CA ILE A 17 -10.97 11.51 1.70
C ILE A 17 -12.16 10.87 0.96
N GLY A 18 -13.29 10.68 1.66
CA GLY A 18 -14.52 10.10 1.12
C GLY A 18 -15.38 9.47 2.23
N GLU A 19 -16.62 9.09 1.90
CA GLU A 19 -17.46 8.32 2.81
C GLU A 19 -16.84 6.93 3.04
N GLY A 20 -16.63 6.54 4.31
CA GLY A 20 -15.90 5.32 4.65
C GLY A 20 -14.38 5.38 4.41
N GLY A 21 -13.81 6.57 4.22
CA GLY A 21 -12.39 6.76 3.95
C GLY A 21 -11.45 6.30 5.08
N ASP A 22 -10.28 5.81 4.70
CA ASP A 22 -9.30 5.22 5.61
C ASP A 22 -8.27 6.23 6.14
N CYS A 23 -8.00 6.14 7.45
CA CYS A 23 -6.85 6.77 8.08
C CYS A 23 -5.72 5.74 8.21
N ILE A 24 -4.63 5.97 7.49
CA ILE A 24 -3.46 5.09 7.41
C ILE A 24 -2.34 5.71 8.25
N CYS A 25 -1.77 4.93 9.17
CA CYS A 25 -0.55 5.30 9.90
C CYS A 25 0.60 4.45 9.34
N CYS A 26 1.63 5.11 8.85
CA CYS A 26 2.83 4.46 8.39
C CYS A 26 3.52 3.75 9.56
N ALA A 27 4.31 2.72 9.25
CA ALA A 27 5.03 1.97 10.26
C ALA A 27 5.94 2.84 11.12
N CYS A 28 6.54 3.88 10.52
CA CYS A 28 7.43 4.82 11.21
C CYS A 28 6.72 5.77 12.20
N ALA A 29 5.39 5.89 12.14
CA ALA A 29 4.61 6.79 12.99
C ALA A 29 3.81 6.06 14.07
N ARG A 30 4.03 4.75 14.23
CA ARG A 30 3.41 3.96 15.30
C ARG A 30 3.87 4.46 16.66
N ASN A 31 2.90 4.60 17.57
CA ASN A 31 3.18 4.96 18.97
C ASN A 31 3.04 3.72 19.85
N LEU A 32 4.19 3.07 20.10
CA LEU A 32 4.28 1.83 20.86
C LEU A 32 3.83 1.96 22.32
N SER A 33 3.82 3.18 22.90
CA SER A 33 3.40 3.40 24.29
C SER A 33 1.89 3.56 24.46
N SER A 34 1.11 3.62 23.36
CA SER A 34 -0.34 3.79 23.41
C SER A 34 -1.06 2.55 22.87
N ALA A 35 -2.10 2.08 23.58
CA ALA A 35 -2.89 0.92 23.16
C ALA A 35 -3.51 1.10 21.76
N GLN A 36 -4.00 2.32 21.46
CA GLN A 36 -4.53 2.67 20.14
C GLN A 36 -3.42 2.85 19.09
N GLY A 37 -2.31 3.52 19.41
CA GLY A 37 -1.20 3.77 18.48
C GLY A 37 -0.28 2.59 18.26
N ASN A 38 -0.46 1.50 19.01
CA ASN A 38 0.16 0.21 18.73
C ASN A 38 -0.58 -0.58 17.64
N ARG A 39 -1.82 -0.20 17.25
CA ARG A 39 -2.46 -0.85 16.10
C ARG A 39 -1.67 -0.52 14.84
N ASP A 40 -1.19 -1.56 14.16
CA ASP A 40 -0.54 -1.39 12.88
C ASP A 40 -1.60 -1.33 11.79
N ASN A 41 -1.72 -0.19 11.13
CA ASN A 41 -2.56 0.01 9.95
C ASN A 41 -1.71 0.44 8.75
N SER A 42 -0.43 0.06 8.73
CA SER A 42 0.50 0.41 7.66
C SER A 42 0.34 -0.44 6.41
N PHE A 43 -0.35 -1.59 6.43
CA PHE A 43 -0.52 -2.37 5.21
C PHE A 43 -1.65 -1.86 4.34
N VAL A 44 -1.39 -1.82 3.05
CA VAL A 44 -2.24 -1.18 2.07
C VAL A 44 -2.39 -2.03 0.81
N LYS A 45 -3.55 -1.87 0.16
CA LYS A 45 -3.80 -2.24 -1.23
C LYS A 45 -3.40 -1.08 -2.12
N TYR A 46 -2.65 -1.34 -3.19
CA TYR A 46 -2.30 -0.34 -4.18
C TYR A 46 -2.44 -0.91 -5.60
N VAL A 47 -2.60 0.01 -6.55
CA VAL A 47 -2.62 -0.31 -7.99
C VAL A 47 -1.41 0.35 -8.64
N CYS A 48 -0.57 -0.46 -9.27
CA CYS A 48 0.58 -0.01 -10.02
C CYS A 48 0.62 -0.67 -11.40
N ASP A 49 1.26 -0.02 -12.35
CA ASP A 49 1.54 -0.62 -13.64
C ASP A 49 2.78 -1.51 -13.53
N GLU A 50 2.63 -2.79 -13.82
CA GLU A 50 3.72 -3.75 -13.90
C GLU A 50 3.88 -4.21 -15.35
N ASP A 51 5.13 -4.32 -15.81
CA ASP A 51 5.41 -4.95 -17.10
C ASP A 51 5.21 -6.46 -17.00
N ARG A 52 4.21 -6.98 -17.71
CA ARG A 52 3.95 -8.44 -17.81
C ARG A 52 5.19 -9.19 -18.32
N ASN A 53 5.99 -8.54 -19.14
CA ASN A 53 7.13 -9.12 -19.81
C ASN A 53 8.46 -8.87 -19.08
N ILE A 54 8.44 -8.40 -17.83
CA ILE A 54 9.67 -8.08 -17.08
C ILE A 54 10.66 -9.25 -16.96
N ARG A 55 10.17 -10.50 -17.05
CA ARG A 55 11.00 -11.72 -17.04
C ARG A 55 11.50 -12.14 -18.45
N PHE A 56 11.02 -11.52 -19.52
CA PHE A 56 11.31 -11.87 -20.91
C PHE A 56 12.02 -10.72 -21.63
N VAL A 57 13.35 -10.72 -21.57
CA VAL A 57 14.24 -9.63 -22.02
C VAL A 57 14.01 -9.17 -23.47
N HIS A 58 13.55 -10.05 -24.36
CA HIS A 58 13.35 -9.74 -25.78
C HIS A 58 11.91 -9.40 -26.16
N GLN A 59 10.98 -9.43 -25.21
CA GLN A 59 9.59 -9.05 -25.49
C GLN A 59 9.38 -7.55 -25.29
N PRO A 60 8.49 -6.93 -26.08
CA PRO A 60 8.15 -5.53 -25.89
C PRO A 60 7.50 -5.33 -24.52
N VAL A 61 7.75 -4.16 -23.93
CA VAL A 61 7.14 -3.72 -22.67
C VAL A 61 5.61 -3.77 -22.79
N ASN A 62 4.95 -4.46 -21.87
CA ASN A 62 3.50 -4.58 -21.81
C ASN A 62 3.03 -4.22 -20.39
N MET A 63 2.88 -2.92 -20.16
CA MET A 63 2.41 -2.38 -18.88
C MET A 63 0.95 -2.75 -18.64
N ARG A 64 0.66 -3.30 -17.47
CA ARG A 64 -0.71 -3.57 -17.02
C ARG A 64 -0.90 -3.14 -15.58
N LYS A 65 -2.07 -2.55 -15.33
CA LYS A 65 -2.53 -2.30 -13.96
C LYS A 65 -2.67 -3.61 -13.21
N LYS A 66 -2.03 -3.69 -12.06
CA LYS A 66 -2.08 -4.83 -11.18
C LYS A 66 -2.39 -4.37 -9.76
N ILE A 67 -3.28 -5.11 -9.10
CA ILE A 67 -3.53 -4.99 -7.68
C ILE A 67 -2.39 -5.70 -6.94
N SER A 68 -1.79 -4.98 -6.00
CA SER A 68 -0.68 -5.45 -5.18
C SER A 68 -0.87 -4.97 -3.74
N TYR A 69 -0.15 -5.61 -2.83
CA TYR A 69 -0.23 -5.34 -1.39
C TYR A 69 1.16 -5.11 -0.83
N GLY A 70 1.23 -4.43 0.31
CA GLY A 70 2.51 -4.13 0.96
C GLY A 70 2.35 -3.24 2.16
N LYS A 71 3.48 -2.97 2.81
CA LYS A 71 3.60 -2.16 4.01
C LYS A 71 4.03 -0.74 3.64
N LEU A 72 3.26 0.26 4.07
CA LEU A 72 3.57 1.67 3.94
C LEU A 72 4.58 2.08 5.01
N ASP A 73 5.81 2.36 4.58
CA ASP A 73 6.92 2.67 5.47
C ASP A 73 6.91 4.14 5.90
N PHE A 74 6.80 5.05 4.93
CA PHE A 74 6.59 6.49 5.12
C PHE A 74 6.08 7.16 3.84
N ILE A 75 5.73 8.44 3.95
CA ILE A 75 5.35 9.30 2.82
C ILE A 75 6.36 10.45 2.73
N ILE A 76 6.72 10.86 1.52
CA ILE A 76 7.53 12.04 1.26
C ILE A 76 6.74 12.98 0.35
N ALA A 77 6.64 14.25 0.77
CA ALA A 77 6.20 15.34 -0.07
C ALA A 77 7.44 16.10 -0.58
N ILE A 78 7.65 16.11 -1.90
CA ILE A 78 8.72 16.87 -2.57
C ILE A 78 8.13 17.83 -3.58
N THR A 79 8.64 19.05 -3.65
CA THR A 79 8.34 19.97 -4.74
C THR A 79 9.47 19.90 -5.76
N LEU A 80 9.18 19.36 -6.93
CA LEU A 80 10.14 19.35 -8.04
C LEU A 80 10.17 20.74 -8.68
N PRO A 81 11.36 21.33 -8.92
CA PRO A 81 11.45 22.59 -9.64
C PRO A 81 11.07 22.42 -11.11
N PRO A 82 10.84 23.52 -11.84
CA PRO A 82 10.69 23.47 -13.29
C PRO A 82 11.89 22.75 -13.91
N ASN A 83 11.61 21.80 -14.80
CA ASN A 83 12.62 21.02 -15.48
C ASN A 83 12.10 20.62 -16.86
N THR A 84 12.78 21.10 -17.91
CA THR A 84 12.40 20.86 -19.31
C THR A 84 12.51 19.41 -19.73
N ASP A 85 13.47 18.66 -19.18
CA ASP A 85 13.71 17.25 -19.54
C ASP A 85 12.57 16.36 -19.05
N PHE A 86 11.93 16.74 -17.94
CA PHE A 86 10.77 16.07 -17.36
C PHE A 86 9.44 16.72 -17.74
N GLY A 87 9.43 17.75 -18.60
CA GLY A 87 8.21 18.47 -18.98
C GLY A 87 7.53 19.22 -17.83
N ILE A 88 8.26 19.56 -16.77
CA ILE A 88 7.76 20.29 -15.61
C ILE A 88 7.94 21.79 -15.87
N HIS A 89 6.86 22.49 -16.20
CA HIS A 89 6.94 23.92 -16.56
C HIS A 89 6.88 24.88 -15.36
N SER A 90 6.41 24.39 -14.21
CA SER A 90 6.29 25.15 -12.95
C SER A 90 6.57 24.22 -11.78
N PRO A 91 7.00 24.72 -10.59
CA PRO A 91 7.23 23.86 -9.45
C PRO A 91 6.01 22.99 -9.14
N GLN A 92 6.19 21.67 -9.06
CA GLN A 92 5.10 20.72 -8.87
C GLN A 92 5.31 19.90 -7.60
N LEU A 93 4.28 19.86 -6.75
CA LEU A 93 4.27 19.01 -5.55
C LEU A 93 3.97 17.56 -5.94
N HIS A 94 4.84 16.65 -5.54
CA HIS A 94 4.66 15.21 -5.63
C HIS A 94 4.62 14.61 -4.22
N ILE A 95 3.60 13.79 -3.97
CA ILE A 95 3.44 13.06 -2.72
C ILE A 95 3.67 11.60 -3.03
N LEU A 96 4.78 11.07 -2.54
CA LEU A 96 5.25 9.73 -2.82
C LEU A 96 5.18 8.86 -1.56
N ALA A 97 4.72 7.62 -1.72
CA ALA A 97 4.67 6.61 -0.69
C ALA A 97 5.82 5.62 -0.87
N GLN A 98 6.62 5.40 0.17
CA GLN A 98 7.55 4.28 0.20
C GLN A 98 6.80 3.04 0.68
N ILE A 99 6.82 1.98 -0.14
CA ILE A 99 6.14 0.73 0.15
C ILE A 99 7.13 -0.42 0.07
N THR A 100 7.11 -1.29 1.08
CA THR A 100 7.74 -2.60 1.03
C THR A 100 6.68 -3.64 0.62
N GLY A 101 6.82 -4.20 -0.58
CA GLY A 101 5.80 -5.07 -1.19
C GLY A 101 5.63 -6.41 -0.47
N ALA A 102 4.42 -6.95 -0.44
CA ALA A 102 4.14 -8.33 -0.02
C ALA A 102 4.58 -9.28 -1.14
N LYS A 103 5.64 -10.05 -0.91
CA LYS A 103 6.27 -10.86 -1.95
C LYS A 103 5.33 -11.98 -2.38
N ASP A 104 5.16 -12.14 -3.70
CA ASP A 104 4.34 -13.19 -4.32
C ASP A 104 2.85 -13.17 -3.87
N ALA A 105 2.38 -12.05 -3.31
CA ALA A 105 0.96 -11.84 -3.03
C ALA A 105 0.22 -11.62 -4.36
N HIS A 106 -0.48 -12.64 -4.84
CA HIS A 106 -1.18 -12.62 -6.12
C HIS A 106 -2.69 -12.68 -5.95
N GLY A 107 -3.41 -11.93 -6.78
CA GLY A 107 -4.87 -11.93 -6.83
C GLY A 107 -5.50 -10.71 -6.16
N ASP A 108 -6.83 -10.71 -6.12
CA ASP A 108 -7.62 -9.66 -5.50
C ASP A 108 -8.26 -10.18 -4.21
N ALA A 109 -7.81 -9.63 -3.08
CA ALA A 109 -8.26 -10.01 -1.74
C ALA A 109 -9.72 -9.62 -1.47
N SER A 110 -10.34 -8.81 -2.36
CA SER A 110 -11.79 -8.55 -2.35
C SER A 110 -12.62 -9.66 -2.99
N THR A 111 -11.99 -10.62 -3.68
CA THR A 111 -12.70 -11.72 -4.38
C THR A 111 -12.20 -13.12 -3.99
N GLY A 112 -11.06 -13.22 -3.30
CA GLY A 112 -10.52 -14.49 -2.84
C GLY A 112 -9.44 -14.35 -1.78
N LEU A 113 -8.97 -15.49 -1.27
CA LEU A 113 -7.95 -15.53 -0.23
C LEU A 113 -6.55 -15.27 -0.80
N VAL A 114 -5.97 -14.11 -0.48
CA VAL A 114 -4.58 -13.79 -0.82
C VAL A 114 -3.69 -13.99 0.42
N SER A 115 -2.59 -14.72 0.26
CA SER A 115 -1.57 -14.85 1.31
C SER A 115 -0.15 -14.68 0.77
N TYR A 116 0.77 -14.33 1.65
CA TYR A 116 2.19 -14.18 1.36
C TYR A 116 3.04 -14.65 2.54
N THR A 117 4.32 -14.97 2.33
CA THR A 117 5.20 -15.50 3.39
C THR A 117 6.29 -14.53 3.81
N SER A 118 6.62 -13.54 2.96
CA SER A 118 7.69 -12.59 3.24
C SER A 118 7.42 -11.25 2.56
N LEU A 119 8.00 -10.19 3.13
CA LEU A 119 8.09 -8.90 2.46
C LEU A 119 9.22 -8.94 1.41
N GLY A 120 9.03 -8.22 0.32
CA GLY A 120 9.91 -8.17 -0.83
C GLY A 120 10.61 -6.83 -0.97
N MET A 121 10.72 -6.35 -2.20
CA MET A 121 11.40 -5.10 -2.54
C MET A 121 10.67 -3.88 -1.99
N THR A 122 11.45 -2.88 -1.58
CA THR A 122 10.97 -1.54 -1.22
C THR A 122 11.10 -0.60 -2.41
N PHE A 123 10.06 0.18 -2.70
CA PHE A 123 10.03 1.12 -3.81
C PHE A 123 9.11 2.31 -3.52
N MET A 124 9.13 3.31 -4.41
CA MET A 124 8.32 4.53 -4.28
C MET A 124 7.18 4.49 -5.30
N LEU A 125 5.97 4.84 -4.87
CA LEU A 125 4.82 5.07 -5.73
C LEU A 125 4.24 6.46 -5.48
N ASP A 126 3.48 6.98 -6.45
CA ASP A 126 2.60 8.11 -6.18
C ASP A 126 1.54 7.70 -5.14
N VAL A 127 1.25 8.58 -4.18
CA VAL A 127 0.31 8.27 -3.08
C VAL A 127 -1.10 7.91 -3.60
N THR A 128 -1.48 8.41 -4.78
CA THR A 128 -2.78 8.11 -5.42
C THR A 128 -2.92 6.66 -5.88
N SER A 129 -1.81 5.92 -5.96
CA SER A 129 -1.82 4.48 -6.20
C SER A 129 -2.38 3.69 -5.03
N ILE A 130 -2.30 4.21 -3.79
CA ILE A 130 -2.87 3.58 -2.59
C ILE A 130 -4.39 3.67 -2.65
N LYS A 131 -5.07 2.56 -2.39
CA LYS A 131 -6.54 2.46 -2.48
C LYS A 131 -7.22 2.37 -1.12
N CYS A 132 -6.69 1.54 -0.23
CA CYS A 132 -7.25 1.35 1.11
C CYS A 132 -6.23 0.64 2.03
N THR A 133 -6.53 0.66 3.32
CA THR A 133 -5.85 -0.19 4.31
C THR A 133 -6.44 -1.60 4.26
N VAL A 134 -5.58 -2.60 4.33
CA VAL A 134 -5.98 -4.01 4.44
C VAL A 134 -5.64 -4.55 5.82
N GLY A 135 -6.45 -5.49 6.30
CA GLY A 135 -6.07 -6.33 7.43
C GLY A 135 -5.00 -7.33 6.99
N TRP A 136 -4.09 -7.67 7.88
CA TRP A 136 -3.17 -8.80 7.67
C TRP A 136 -3.07 -9.60 8.96
N ILE A 137 -3.15 -10.92 8.83
CA ILE A 137 -3.14 -11.82 9.99
C ILE A 137 -2.17 -12.97 9.73
N GLU A 138 -1.36 -13.29 10.73
CA GLU A 138 -0.49 -14.46 10.66
C GLU A 138 -1.31 -15.73 10.87
N THR A 139 -1.07 -16.72 10.03
CA THR A 139 -1.67 -18.05 10.13
C THR A 139 -0.65 -19.12 9.76
N LYS A 140 -0.95 -20.38 10.10
CA LYS A 140 -0.14 -21.56 9.74
C LYS A 140 -0.95 -22.58 8.96
N ALA A 141 -2.06 -22.15 8.36
CA ALA A 141 -3.03 -23.03 7.71
C ALA A 141 -2.48 -23.69 6.44
N LYS A 142 -1.85 -22.93 5.52
CA LYS A 142 -1.24 -23.49 4.30
C LYS A 142 0.25 -23.76 4.47
N VAL A 143 0.96 -22.89 5.19
CA VAL A 143 2.42 -22.99 5.38
C VAL A 143 2.75 -23.18 6.86
N ARG A 144 3.36 -24.33 7.20
CA ARG A 144 3.72 -24.67 8.59
C ARG A 144 4.65 -23.64 9.26
N ARG A 145 5.50 -22.98 8.47
CA ARG A 145 6.42 -21.93 8.93
C ARG A 145 5.72 -20.59 9.23
N GLY A 146 4.45 -20.44 8.86
CA GLY A 146 3.72 -19.19 8.92
C GLY A 146 3.49 -18.59 7.53
N GLU A 147 2.33 -17.99 7.36
CA GLU A 147 1.95 -17.13 6.24
C GLU A 147 1.10 -15.98 6.76
N TRP A 148 1.07 -14.90 6.00
CA TRP A 148 0.22 -13.75 6.27
C TRP A 148 -0.93 -13.76 5.28
N VAL A 149 -2.15 -13.81 5.80
CA VAL A 149 -3.38 -13.67 5.02
C VAL A 149 -3.78 -12.21 4.98
N ILE A 150 -4.12 -11.72 3.78
CA ILE A 150 -4.63 -10.37 3.56
C ILE A 150 -6.15 -10.40 3.61
N ILE A 151 -6.72 -9.48 4.37
CA ILE A 151 -8.16 -9.28 4.50
C ILE A 151 -8.47 -7.92 3.89
N ASP A 152 -9.09 -7.93 2.71
CA ASP A 152 -9.58 -6.70 2.11
C ASP A 152 -10.82 -6.22 2.87
N ARG A 153 -10.91 -4.91 3.07
CA ARG A 153 -12.09 -4.27 3.68
C ARG A 153 -13.11 -3.82 2.64
N ASP A 154 -12.82 -4.02 1.36
CA ASP A 154 -13.77 -3.80 0.27
C ASP A 154 -14.99 -4.74 0.41
N ASP A 155 -16.19 -4.19 0.23
CA ASP A 155 -17.49 -4.58 0.83
C ASP A 155 -18.08 -5.95 0.38
N LEU A 156 -17.31 -6.74 -0.40
CA LEU A 156 -17.80 -7.99 -1.00
C LEU A 156 -17.57 -9.23 -0.14
N LEU A 157 -16.47 -9.30 0.63
CA LEU A 157 -16.12 -10.52 1.40
C LEU A 157 -16.25 -10.37 2.91
N CYS A 158 -16.17 -9.16 3.45
CA CYS A 158 -16.14 -8.90 4.89
C CYS A 158 -17.37 -8.12 5.33
N ARG A 159 -18.51 -8.81 5.46
CA ARG A 159 -19.68 -8.28 6.15
C ARG A 159 -19.68 -8.74 7.60
N THR A 160 -19.46 -7.83 8.54
CA THR A 160 -19.81 -8.07 9.93
C THR A 160 -21.34 -8.00 10.07
N ALA A 161 -22.00 -9.15 10.16
CA ALA A 161 -23.38 -9.22 10.61
C ALA A 161 -23.40 -9.38 12.13
N PHE A 162 -23.93 -8.40 12.85
CA PHE A 162 -24.32 -8.61 14.24
C PHE A 162 -25.66 -9.37 14.24
N THR A 163 -25.61 -10.69 14.38
CA THR A 163 -26.79 -11.46 14.75
C THR A 163 -26.97 -11.36 16.25
N GLN A 164 -27.89 -10.51 16.69
CA GLN A 164 -28.48 -10.62 18.01
C GLN A 164 -29.33 -11.90 17.98
N ASP A 165 -28.76 -13.04 18.37
CA ASP A 165 -29.60 -14.15 18.80
C ASP A 165 -30.20 -13.72 20.15
N GLU A 166 -31.47 -13.33 20.11
CA GLU A 166 -32.32 -13.29 21.28
C GLU A 166 -32.19 -14.62 22.01
N ARG A 167 -31.65 -14.57 23.23
CA ARG A 167 -31.84 -15.64 24.22
C ARG A 167 -32.52 -15.01 25.43
N ASP A 168 -33.82 -15.28 25.43
CA ASP A 168 -34.85 -15.27 26.50
C ASP A 168 -35.13 -13.97 27.27
#